data_AF-A0AAV8VY42-F1
#
_entry.id   AF-A0AAV8VY42-F1
#
_cell.length_a   1.000
_cell.length_b   1.000
_cell.length_c   1.000
_cell.angle_alpha   90.00
_cell.angle_beta   90.00
_cell.angle_gamma   90.00
#
_symmetry.space_group_name_H-M   'P 1'
#
loop_
_entity.id
_entity.type
_entity.pdbx_description
1 polymer ?
#
loop_
_entity_poly.entity_id
_entity_poly.type
_entity_poly.pdbx_seq_one_letter_code
_entity_poly.pdbx_strand_id
1 'polypeptide(L)'
;MTLNTAFLYLLIIIVFCFQTKKKIVIRKLDMCKGQGKYPVMFSNATTSYNKQSQEMWFGVNIDVDKEVSNNFTMAFDFIRCDASGNPDSCEYVIKNYVNKEICKYMGMKNQAWTVFVDYVHPPLKCPIKPATYKLVNSPVKADFLRTLPIGDAVWKVTFRGYDNDVYLACVNLELQVIPFVREGRRG
;
A
#
# COMPACT_ATOMS: atom_id res chain seq x y z
N MET A 1 8.53 43.69 -22.60
CA MET A 1 8.93 42.86 -21.44
C MET A 1 7.70 42.10 -20.94
N THR A 2 7.16 41.16 -21.72
CA THR A 2 5.85 40.49 -21.41
C THR A 2 5.74 39.07 -21.97
N LEU A 3 6.66 38.64 -22.84
CA LEU A 3 6.59 37.32 -23.48
C LEU A 3 6.99 36.16 -22.55
N ASN A 4 7.79 36.44 -21.51
CA ASN A 4 8.37 35.42 -20.63
C ASN A 4 7.41 34.93 -19.54
N THR A 5 6.49 35.80 -19.08
CA THR A 5 5.49 35.44 -18.06
C THR A 5 4.39 34.56 -18.64
N ALA A 6 3.90 34.86 -19.84
CA ALA A 6 2.89 34.03 -20.52
C ALA A 6 3.39 32.60 -20.80
N PHE A 7 4.65 32.45 -21.18
CA PHE A 7 5.27 31.14 -21.43
C PHE A 7 5.43 30.32 -20.13
N LEU A 8 5.79 30.98 -19.02
CA LEU A 8 5.84 30.37 -17.70
C LEU A 8 4.47 29.93 -17.20
N TYR A 9 3.42 30.74 -17.39
CA TYR A 9 2.05 30.33 -17.07
C TYR A 9 1.58 29.18 -17.96
N LEU A 10 1.92 29.16 -19.24
CA LEU A 10 1.58 28.06 -20.14
C LEU A 10 2.28 26.76 -19.74
N LEU A 11 3.58 26.83 -19.38
CA LEU A 11 4.33 25.70 -18.84
C LEU A 11 3.78 25.21 -17.51
N ILE A 12 3.42 26.12 -16.59
CA ILE A 12 2.78 25.76 -15.32
C ILE A 12 1.41 25.12 -15.58
N ILE A 13 0.60 25.65 -16.49
CA ILE A 13 -0.70 25.07 -16.87
C ILE A 13 -0.51 23.69 -17.50
N ILE A 14 0.46 23.49 -18.39
CA ILE A 14 0.77 22.18 -18.99
C ILE A 14 1.25 21.20 -17.91
N VAL A 15 2.17 21.61 -17.03
CA VAL A 15 2.69 20.79 -15.94
C VAL A 15 1.60 20.43 -14.91
N PHE A 16 0.67 21.35 -14.62
CA PHE A 16 -0.48 21.08 -13.74
C PHE A 16 -1.63 20.33 -14.45
N CYS A 17 -1.81 20.47 -15.77
CA CYS A 17 -2.81 19.73 -16.54
C CYS A 17 -2.46 18.24 -16.68
N PHE A 18 -1.16 17.91 -16.73
CA PHE A 18 -0.67 16.53 -16.81
C PHE A 18 -0.49 15.86 -15.44
N GLN A 19 -1.27 16.25 -14.42
CA GLN A 19 -1.46 15.40 -13.25
C GLN A 19 -2.30 14.18 -13.66
N THR A 20 -1.66 13.19 -14.28
CA THR A 20 -2.28 11.88 -14.55
C THR A 20 -2.70 11.30 -13.22
N LYS A 21 -4.01 11.22 -12.99
CA LYS A 21 -4.55 10.42 -11.89
C LYS A 21 -3.97 9.02 -12.03
N LYS A 22 -3.63 8.35 -10.94
CA LYS A 22 -3.18 6.95 -10.95
C LYS A 22 -4.29 6.08 -10.39
N LYS A 23 -4.45 4.88 -10.92
CA LYS A 23 -5.32 3.84 -10.39
C LYS A 23 -4.44 2.79 -9.73
N ILE A 24 -4.81 2.38 -8.52
CA ILE A 24 -4.15 1.30 -7.80
C ILE A 24 -5.04 0.08 -7.84
N VAL A 25 -4.45 -1.06 -8.17
CA VAL A 25 -5.12 -2.36 -8.15
C VAL A 25 -4.32 -3.29 -7.25
N ILE A 26 -4.90 -3.71 -6.13
CA ILE A 26 -4.39 -4.81 -5.34
C ILE A 26 -4.69 -6.09 -6.13
N ARG A 27 -3.65 -6.74 -6.65
CA ARG A 27 -3.78 -7.98 -7.42
C ARG A 27 -3.77 -9.21 -6.52
N LYS A 28 -2.96 -9.17 -5.45
CA LYS A 28 -2.73 -10.32 -4.59
C LYS A 28 -2.35 -9.88 -3.19
N LEU A 29 -2.87 -10.58 -2.18
CA LEU A 29 -2.38 -10.55 -0.81
C LEU A 29 -2.40 -11.97 -0.25
N ASP A 30 -1.24 -12.49 0.13
CA ASP A 30 -1.09 -13.85 0.64
C ASP A 30 0.01 -13.96 1.69
N MET A 31 -0.14 -14.91 2.61
CA MET A 31 0.94 -15.27 3.54
C MET A 31 2.11 -15.87 2.76
N CYS A 32 3.35 -15.59 3.18
CA CYS A 32 4.53 -16.20 2.56
C CYS A 32 4.49 -17.73 2.68
N LYS A 33 4.98 -18.43 1.65
CA LYS A 33 5.06 -19.89 1.63
C LYS A 33 6.11 -20.38 2.63
N GLY A 34 5.83 -21.47 3.35
CA GLY A 34 6.88 -22.28 3.97
C GLY A 34 7.05 -22.14 5.48
N GLN A 35 6.14 -21.50 6.22
CA GLN A 35 6.12 -21.64 7.67
C GLN A 35 4.68 -21.93 8.14
N GLY A 36 4.57 -22.61 9.28
CA GLY A 36 3.29 -23.03 9.85
C GLY A 36 2.39 -21.84 10.26
N LYS A 37 1.45 -22.08 11.17
CA LYS A 37 0.56 -21.01 11.67
C LYS A 37 1.39 -19.91 12.32
N TYR A 38 1.41 -18.73 11.71
CA TYR A 38 2.04 -17.54 12.25
C TYR A 38 1.22 -16.97 13.42
N PRO A 39 1.86 -16.34 14.43
CA PRO A 39 1.13 -15.62 15.49
C PRO A 39 0.23 -14.49 14.96
N VAL A 40 0.55 -13.94 13.80
CA VAL A 40 -0.29 -12.96 13.09
C VAL A 40 -0.58 -13.48 11.68
N MET A 41 -1.86 -13.66 11.37
CA MET A 41 -2.34 -14.21 10.10
C MET A 41 -3.24 -13.23 9.36
N PHE A 42 -3.08 -13.16 8.04
CA PHE A 42 -3.97 -12.38 7.17
C PHE A 42 -4.84 -13.33 6.36
N SER A 43 -6.15 -13.12 6.38
CA SER A 43 -7.12 -13.99 5.72
C SER A 43 -8.29 -13.20 5.11
N ASN A 44 -9.08 -13.85 4.26
CA ASN A 44 -10.29 -13.28 3.66
C ASN A 44 -10.06 -11.91 2.98
N ALA A 45 -8.94 -11.79 2.25
CA ALA A 45 -8.65 -10.61 1.46
C ALA A 45 -9.70 -10.46 0.35
N THR A 46 -10.30 -9.28 0.25
CA THR A 46 -11.33 -8.96 -0.73
C THR A 46 -11.02 -7.62 -1.38
N THR A 47 -11.34 -7.53 -2.67
CA THR A 47 -11.22 -6.31 -3.45
C THR A 47 -12.52 -6.09 -4.20
N SER A 48 -13.05 -4.88 -4.17
CA SER A 48 -14.15 -4.46 -5.03
C SER A 48 -13.83 -3.13 -5.68
N TYR A 49 -14.50 -2.81 -6.79
CA TYR A 49 -14.30 -1.54 -7.50
C TYR A 49 -15.58 -0.71 -7.42
N ASN A 50 -15.48 0.49 -6.85
CA ASN A 50 -16.59 1.42 -6.80
C ASN A 50 -16.58 2.29 -8.06
N LYS A 51 -17.56 2.08 -8.95
CA LYS A 51 -17.67 2.84 -10.21
C LYS A 51 -17.93 4.34 -10.00
N GLN A 52 -18.59 4.71 -8.90
CA GLN A 52 -18.95 6.11 -8.62
C GLN A 52 -17.75 6.90 -8.11
N SER A 53 -17.02 6.37 -7.12
CA SER A 53 -15.81 7.03 -6.60
C SER A 53 -14.56 6.77 -7.46
N GLN A 54 -14.62 5.81 -8.38
CA GLN A 54 -13.49 5.32 -9.20
C GLN A 54 -12.33 4.77 -8.36
N GLU A 55 -12.62 4.29 -7.15
CA GLU A 55 -11.64 3.74 -6.21
C GLU A 55 -11.81 2.24 -6.05
N MET A 56 -10.70 1.55 -5.78
CA MET A 56 -10.74 0.19 -5.27
C MET A 56 -11.04 0.23 -3.77
N TRP A 57 -11.87 -0.68 -3.32
CA TRP A 57 -12.17 -0.92 -1.92
C TRP A 57 -11.53 -2.23 -1.53
N PHE A 58 -10.83 -2.22 -0.40
CA PHE A 58 -10.08 -3.36 0.10
C PHE A 58 -10.66 -3.81 1.44
N GLY A 59 -10.66 -5.12 1.67
CA GLY A 59 -11.01 -5.73 2.94
C GLY A 59 -10.07 -6.89 3.26
N VAL A 60 -9.77 -7.11 4.54
CA VAL A 60 -8.95 -8.22 5.02
C VAL A 60 -9.20 -8.48 6.50
N ASN A 61 -9.08 -9.74 6.93
CA ASN A 61 -9.04 -10.12 8.33
C ASN A 61 -7.58 -10.27 8.78
N ILE A 62 -7.29 -9.82 10.00
CA ILE A 62 -5.99 -9.95 10.64
C ILE A 62 -6.23 -10.64 11.98
N ASP A 63 -5.81 -11.89 12.09
CA ASP A 63 -5.94 -12.69 13.30
C ASP A 63 -4.65 -12.61 14.09
N VAL A 64 -4.73 -12.11 15.31
CA VAL A 64 -3.59 -11.96 16.23
C VAL A 64 -3.77 -12.95 17.38
N ASP A 65 -2.94 -13.98 17.41
CA ASP A 65 -3.02 -15.07 18.40
C ASP A 65 -2.39 -14.68 19.75
N LYS A 66 -1.38 -13.80 19.74
CA LYS A 66 -0.64 -13.37 20.94
C LYS A 66 -0.42 -11.86 20.93
N GLU A 67 -0.31 -11.28 22.11
CA GLU A 67 -0.05 -9.85 22.24
C GLU A 67 1.28 -9.49 21.57
N VAL A 68 1.26 -8.44 20.75
CA VAL A 68 2.45 -7.86 20.13
C VAL A 68 2.84 -6.63 20.95
N SER A 69 4.07 -6.63 21.46
CA SER A 69 4.56 -5.58 22.35
C SER A 69 4.79 -4.25 21.63
N ASN A 70 5.15 -3.22 22.40
CA ASN A 70 5.52 -1.92 21.85
C ASN A 70 6.83 -1.94 21.04
N ASN A 71 7.59 -3.04 21.10
CA ASN A 71 8.84 -3.24 20.36
C ASN A 71 8.60 -3.88 18.97
N PHE A 72 7.36 -3.79 18.46
CA PHE A 72 7.02 -4.29 17.14
C PHE A 72 7.85 -3.63 16.04
N THR A 73 8.49 -4.45 15.23
CA THR A 73 9.29 -4.02 14.09
C THR A 73 8.80 -4.69 12.82
N MET A 74 9.03 -4.04 11.68
CA MET A 74 8.73 -4.62 10.37
C MET A 74 9.93 -4.48 9.43
N ALA A 75 10.19 -5.54 8.68
CA ALA A 75 11.09 -5.52 7.54
C ALA A 75 10.30 -5.52 6.23
N PHE A 76 10.80 -4.80 5.23
CA PHE A 76 10.16 -4.58 3.95
C PHE A 76 11.13 -4.86 2.80
N ASP A 77 10.66 -5.62 1.81
CA ASP A 77 11.27 -5.71 0.50
C ASP A 77 10.31 -5.10 -0.53
N PHE A 78 10.82 -4.21 -1.38
CA PHE A 78 10.10 -3.63 -2.49
C PHE A 78 10.75 -4.04 -3.80
N ILE A 79 10.03 -4.82 -4.58
CA ILE A 79 10.41 -5.25 -5.90
C ILE A 79 9.51 -4.53 -6.91
N ARG A 80 10.12 -3.91 -7.91
CA ARG A 80 9.43 -3.30 -9.03
C ARG A 80 9.62 -4.16 -10.26
N CYS A 81 8.53 -4.49 -10.94
CA CYS A 81 8.54 -5.16 -12.23
C CYS A 81 7.98 -4.20 -13.30
N ASP A 82 8.12 -4.54 -14.57
CA ASP A 82 7.44 -3.83 -15.64
C ASP A 82 5.90 -3.89 -15.51
N ALA A 83 5.19 -3.18 -16.39
CA ALA A 83 3.72 -3.14 -16.37
C ALA A 83 3.07 -4.50 -16.68
N SER A 84 3.78 -5.41 -17.36
CA SER A 84 3.32 -6.78 -17.61
C SER A 84 3.40 -7.66 -16.36
N GLY A 85 4.29 -7.31 -15.42
CA GLY A 85 4.54 -8.09 -14.21
C GLY A 85 5.42 -9.32 -14.46
N ASN A 86 6.10 -9.37 -15.61
CA ASN A 86 7.02 -10.46 -15.96
C ASN A 86 8.09 -10.61 -14.86
N PRO A 87 8.27 -11.80 -14.25
CA PRO A 87 9.31 -12.05 -13.26
C PRO A 87 10.71 -11.61 -13.69
N ASP A 88 11.06 -11.75 -14.98
CA ASP A 88 12.39 -11.40 -15.50
C ASP A 88 12.64 -9.88 -15.56
N SER A 89 11.58 -9.08 -15.46
CA SER A 89 11.66 -7.61 -15.44
C SER A 89 11.77 -7.03 -14.03
N CYS A 90 11.78 -7.88 -13.00
CA CYS A 90 11.67 -7.46 -11.62
C CYS A 90 13.04 -7.11 -11.00
N GLU A 91 13.15 -5.90 -10.45
CA GLU A 91 14.33 -5.41 -9.74
C GLU A 91 14.00 -5.04 -8.28
N TYR A 92 14.95 -5.28 -7.37
CA TYR A 92 14.82 -4.78 -6.00
C TYR A 92 15.08 -3.27 -5.99
N VAL A 93 14.06 -2.51 -5.58
CA VAL A 93 14.21 -1.07 -5.30
C VAL A 93 14.66 -0.87 -3.87
N ILE A 94 14.12 -1.65 -2.94
CA ILE A 94 14.50 -1.66 -1.52
C ILE A 94 14.53 -3.11 -1.07
N LYS A 95 15.58 -3.48 -0.34
CA LYS A 95 15.75 -4.83 0.22
C LYS A 95 16.08 -4.74 1.71
N ASN A 96 15.37 -5.52 2.51
CA ASN A 96 15.54 -5.65 3.96
C ASN A 96 15.52 -4.32 4.71
N TYR A 97 14.68 -3.37 4.29
CA TYR A 97 14.51 -2.13 5.05
C TYR A 97 13.78 -2.45 6.35
N VAL A 98 14.38 -2.15 7.49
CA VAL A 98 13.82 -2.43 8.82
C VAL A 98 13.37 -1.12 9.46
N ASN A 99 12.12 -1.10 9.92
CA ASN A 99 11.57 -0.02 10.70
C ASN A 99 11.21 -0.53 12.10
N LYS A 100 11.79 0.10 13.12
CA LYS A 100 11.61 -0.25 14.53
C LYS A 100 10.57 0.61 15.25
N GLU A 101 10.08 1.66 14.61
CA GLU A 101 9.11 2.61 15.20
C GLU A 101 7.69 2.33 14.69
N ILE A 102 7.33 1.09 14.33
CA ILE A 102 6.03 0.77 13.74
C ILE A 102 4.88 1.15 14.66
N CYS A 103 5.01 0.93 15.96
CA CYS A 103 4.00 1.32 16.94
C CYS A 103 3.75 2.83 16.99
N LYS A 104 4.79 3.64 16.82
CA LYS A 104 4.68 5.10 16.72
C LYS A 104 3.99 5.49 15.41
N TYR A 105 4.40 4.90 14.29
CA TYR A 105 3.80 5.17 12.98
C TYR A 105 2.32 4.79 12.92
N MET A 106 1.90 3.70 13.57
CA MET A 106 0.50 3.27 13.62
C MET A 106 -0.45 4.33 14.20
N GLY A 107 0.03 5.14 15.15
CA GLY A 107 -0.75 6.24 15.74
C GLY A 107 -0.74 7.54 14.92
N MET A 108 0.12 7.66 13.91
CA MET A 108 0.27 8.90 13.15
C MET A 108 -0.92 9.12 12.19
N LYS A 109 -1.41 10.36 12.17
CA LYS A 109 -2.45 10.83 11.26
C LYS A 109 -1.86 11.45 10.01
N ASN A 110 -2.66 11.52 8.95
CA ASN A 110 -2.30 12.11 7.66
C ASN A 110 -1.09 11.44 6.99
N GLN A 111 -0.87 10.15 7.27
CA GLN A 111 0.17 9.35 6.65
C GLN A 111 -0.39 8.45 5.56
N ALA A 112 0.48 7.92 4.70
CA ALA A 112 0.10 7.04 3.61
C ALA A 112 -0.70 5.80 4.08
N TRP A 113 -0.36 5.25 5.25
CA TRP A 113 -1.03 4.09 5.82
C TRP A 113 -2.27 4.41 6.67
N THR A 114 -2.53 5.69 6.98
CA THR A 114 -3.63 6.11 7.89
C THR A 114 -4.99 5.61 7.38
N VAL A 115 -5.23 5.62 6.06
CA VAL A 115 -6.49 5.15 5.47
C VAL A 115 -6.76 3.66 5.73
N PHE A 116 -5.72 2.84 5.87
CA PHE A 116 -5.89 1.43 6.18
C PHE A 116 -6.12 1.25 7.68
N VAL A 117 -5.28 1.86 8.51
CA VAL A 117 -5.35 1.75 9.98
C VAL A 117 -6.68 2.26 10.53
N ASP A 118 -7.20 3.38 10.02
CA ASP A 118 -8.44 3.99 10.50
C ASP A 118 -9.70 3.18 10.14
N TYR A 119 -9.60 2.24 9.19
CA TYR A 119 -10.70 1.35 8.80
C TYR A 119 -10.62 -0.03 9.49
N VAL A 120 -9.57 -0.30 10.27
CA VAL A 120 -9.44 -1.55 11.03
C VAL A 120 -10.30 -1.49 12.30
N HIS A 121 -11.10 -2.53 12.51
CA HIS A 121 -11.95 -2.70 13.67
C HIS A 121 -11.69 -4.06 14.37
N PRO A 122 -11.43 -4.10 15.69
CA PRO A 122 -11.24 -2.95 16.59
C PRO A 122 -10.01 -2.12 16.20
N PRO A 123 -9.82 -0.90 16.73
CA PRO A 123 -8.68 -0.06 16.35
C PRO A 123 -7.34 -0.76 16.59
N LEU A 124 -6.49 -0.83 15.56
CA LEU A 124 -5.14 -1.37 15.66
C LEU A 124 -4.26 -0.34 16.38
N LYS A 125 -3.83 -0.66 17.60
CA LYS A 125 -2.96 0.18 18.44
C LYS A 125 -1.97 -0.71 19.18
N CYS A 126 -0.76 -0.21 19.40
CA CYS A 126 0.19 -0.90 20.26
C CYS A 126 -0.09 -0.66 21.76
N PRO A 127 0.15 -1.66 22.62
CA PRO A 127 0.44 -3.05 22.27
C PRO A 127 -0.79 -3.70 21.60
N ILE A 128 -0.55 -4.48 20.53
CA ILE A 128 -1.63 -5.07 19.74
C ILE A 128 -2.15 -6.28 20.49
N LYS A 129 -3.42 -6.23 20.90
CA LYS A 129 -4.03 -7.28 21.72
C LYS A 129 -4.45 -8.48 20.86
N PRO A 130 -4.48 -9.69 21.43
CA PRO A 130 -5.03 -10.86 20.74
C PRO A 130 -6.49 -10.61 20.37
N ALA A 131 -6.80 -10.63 19.08
CA ALA A 131 -8.14 -10.44 18.54
C ALA A 131 -8.14 -10.76 17.03
N THR A 132 -9.34 -10.92 16.47
CA THR A 132 -9.55 -10.81 15.03
C THR A 132 -9.90 -9.37 14.69
N TYR A 133 -8.99 -8.72 13.99
CA TYR A 133 -9.16 -7.39 13.43
C TYR A 133 -9.70 -7.49 12.00
N LYS A 134 -10.60 -6.58 11.64
CA LYS A 134 -11.23 -6.54 10.33
C LYS A 134 -11.03 -5.18 9.72
N LEU A 135 -10.34 -5.14 8.59
CA LEU A 135 -10.35 -4.02 7.68
C LEU A 135 -11.51 -4.25 6.72
N VAL A 136 -12.54 -3.41 6.80
CA VAL A 136 -13.74 -3.56 5.98
C VAL A 136 -13.84 -2.33 5.08
N ASN A 137 -13.90 -2.55 3.77
CA ASN A 137 -14.30 -1.51 2.83
C ASN A 137 -13.42 -0.24 2.87
N SER A 138 -12.11 -0.41 3.06
CA SER A 138 -11.17 0.71 3.06
C SER A 138 -10.90 1.18 1.63
N PRO A 139 -11.05 2.47 1.31
CA PRO A 139 -10.75 2.98 -0.02
C PRO A 139 -9.23 3.04 -0.24
N VAL A 140 -8.76 2.39 -1.31
CA VAL A 140 -7.37 2.44 -1.76
C VAL A 140 -7.18 3.74 -2.55
N LYS A 141 -6.95 4.84 -1.84
CA LYS A 141 -6.79 6.17 -2.46
C LYS A 141 -5.44 6.29 -3.15
N ALA A 142 -5.41 6.76 -4.39
CA ALA A 142 -4.16 6.95 -5.13
C ALA A 142 -3.29 8.11 -4.61
N ASP A 143 -3.84 8.96 -3.75
CA ASP A 143 -3.19 10.18 -3.28
C ASP A 143 -1.92 9.90 -2.46
N PHE A 144 -1.83 8.74 -1.79
CA PHE A 144 -0.60 8.37 -1.07
C PHE A 144 0.55 7.96 -2.00
N LEU A 145 0.28 7.55 -3.24
CA LEU A 145 1.32 7.26 -4.23
C LEU A 145 1.82 8.51 -4.94
N ARG A 146 1.10 9.64 -4.86
CA ARG A 146 1.56 10.89 -5.50
C ARG A 146 2.84 11.43 -4.87
N THR A 147 3.10 11.10 -3.60
CA THR A 147 4.31 11.49 -2.86
C THR A 147 5.43 10.47 -2.99
N LEU A 148 5.15 9.28 -3.50
CA LEU A 148 6.14 8.22 -3.66
C LEU A 148 6.58 8.17 -5.14
N PRO A 149 7.88 8.01 -5.44
CA PRO A 149 8.40 7.94 -6.82
C PRO A 149 8.06 6.58 -7.47
N ILE A 150 6.79 6.21 -7.47
CA ILE A 150 6.27 4.91 -7.87
C ILE A 150 5.75 5.06 -9.30
N GLY A 151 6.56 4.58 -10.26
CA GLY A 151 6.21 4.53 -11.68
C GLY A 151 5.08 3.56 -11.99
N ASP A 152 4.53 3.69 -13.20
CA ASP A 152 3.51 2.78 -13.74
C ASP A 152 4.15 1.38 -13.92
N ALA A 153 3.85 0.49 -12.98
CA ALA A 153 4.59 -0.75 -12.79
C ALA A 153 3.78 -1.72 -11.90
N VAL A 154 4.21 -2.98 -11.91
CA VAL A 154 3.78 -3.96 -10.90
C VAL A 154 4.76 -3.91 -9.74
N TRP A 155 4.25 -3.74 -8.54
CA TRP A 155 5.03 -3.68 -7.30
C TRP A 155 4.72 -4.92 -6.46
N LYS A 156 5.77 -5.65 -6.11
CA LYS A 156 5.70 -6.79 -5.19
C LYS A 156 6.36 -6.37 -3.89
N VAL A 157 5.58 -6.36 -2.82
CA VAL A 157 6.02 -5.94 -1.48
C VAL A 157 5.94 -7.13 -0.55
N THR A 158 7.03 -7.44 0.14
CA THR A 158 7.04 -8.45 1.19
C THR A 158 7.20 -7.77 2.54
N PHE A 159 6.21 -7.97 3.41
CA PHE A 159 6.20 -7.50 4.79
C PHE A 159 6.58 -8.64 5.73
N ARG A 160 7.46 -8.37 6.69
CA ARG A 160 7.87 -9.31 7.72
C ARG A 160 7.76 -8.65 9.08
N GLY A 161 6.94 -9.19 9.98
CA GLY A 161 6.73 -8.63 11.32
C GLY A 161 7.54 -9.38 12.37
N TYR A 162 8.12 -8.64 13.32
CA TYR A 162 8.86 -9.19 14.45
C TYR A 162 8.49 -8.47 15.74
N ASP A 163 8.48 -9.18 16.86
CA ASP A 163 8.37 -8.60 18.20
C ASP A 163 9.51 -9.13 19.07
N ASN A 164 10.40 -8.23 19.52
CA ASN A 164 11.64 -8.60 20.21
C ASN A 164 12.39 -9.73 19.50
N ASP A 165 12.59 -9.58 18.18
CA ASP A 165 13.22 -10.55 17.27
C ASP A 165 12.47 -11.88 17.07
N VAL A 166 11.32 -12.07 17.72
CA VAL A 166 10.44 -13.22 17.45
C VAL A 166 9.64 -12.97 16.18
N TYR A 167 9.69 -13.93 15.25
CA TYR A 167 8.99 -13.82 13.97
C TYR A 167 7.46 -13.97 14.14
N LEU A 168 6.71 -12.96 13.69
CA LEU A 168 5.26 -12.89 13.89
C LEU A 168 4.45 -13.14 12.63
N ALA A 169 4.90 -12.65 11.47
CA ALA A 169 4.14 -12.71 10.23
C ALA A 169 5.03 -12.51 9.00
N CYS A 170 4.56 -13.07 7.89
CA CYS A 170 5.10 -12.79 6.56
C CYS A 170 3.96 -12.67 5.54
N VAL A 171 3.87 -11.53 4.86
CA VAL A 171 2.82 -11.23 3.88
C VAL A 171 3.42 -10.73 2.58
N ASN A 172 3.00 -11.29 1.46
CA ASN A 172 3.25 -10.79 0.13
C ASN A 172 2.05 -9.98 -0.36
N LEU A 173 2.32 -8.82 -0.94
CA LEU A 173 1.35 -7.93 -1.55
C LEU A 173 1.80 -7.62 -2.98
N GLU A 174 0.92 -7.82 -3.94
CA GLU A 174 1.13 -7.39 -5.33
C GLU A 174 0.16 -6.24 -5.66
N LEU A 175 0.74 -5.10 -6.05
CA LEU A 175 0.04 -3.91 -6.47
C LEU A 175 0.35 -3.63 -7.94
N GLN A 176 -0.65 -3.16 -8.69
CA GLN A 176 -0.44 -2.59 -10.00
C GLN A 176 -0.82 -1.11 -9.99
N VAL A 177 0.11 -0.27 -10.42
CA VAL A 177 -0.09 1.16 -10.60
C VAL A 177 -0.30 1.42 -12.07
N ILE A 178 -1.48 1.92 -12.42
CA ILE A 178 -1.91 2.16 -13.80
C ILE A 178 -2.15 3.67 -13.97
N PRO A 179 -1.67 4.30 -15.04
CA PRO A 179 -2.05 5.67 -15.36
C PRO A 179 -3.55 5.70 -15.68
N PHE A 180 -4.28 6.61 -15.04
CA PHE A 180 -5.67 6.87 -15.35
C PHE A 180 -5.72 7.69 -16.63
N VAL A 181 -5.77 7.00 -17.76
CA VAL A 181 -6.18 7.62 -19.02
C VAL A 181 -7.69 7.79 -18.92
N ARG A 182 -8.19 9.04 -18.85
CA ARG A 182 -9.61 9.28 -19.14
C ARG A 182 -9.86 8.70 -20.52
N GLU A 183 -10.70 7.69 -20.60
CA GLU A 183 -11.18 7.13 -21.86
C GLU A 183 -11.84 8.30 -22.61
N GLY A 184 -11.08 8.89 -23.54
CA GLY A 184 -11.57 9.96 -24.39
C GLY A 184 -12.69 9.36 -25.22
N ARG A 185 -13.86 10.01 -25.20
CA ARG A 185 -14.95 9.75 -26.15
C ARG A 185 -14.34 9.57 -27.54
N ARG A 186 -14.37 8.35 -28.06
CA ARG A 186 -14.39 8.08 -29.50
C ARG A 186 -15.82 7.65 -29.82
N GLY A 187 -16.48 8.45 -30.63
CA GLY A 187 -17.90 8.35 -30.98
C GLY A 187 -18.54 9.72 -30.90
#